data_AF-A0AAE0QYD7-F1
#
_entry.id   AF-A0AAE0QYD7-F1
#
_cell.length_a   1.000
_cell.length_b   1.000
_cell.length_c   1.000
_cell.angle_alpha   90.00
_cell.angle_beta   90.00
_cell.angle_gamma   90.00
#
_symmetry.space_group_name_H-M   'P 1'
#
loop_
_entity.id
_entity.type
_entity.pdbx_description
1 polymer ?
#
loop_
_entity_poly.entity_id
_entity_poly.type
_entity_poly.pdbx_seq_one_letter_code
_entity_poly.pdbx_strand_id
1 'polypeptide(L)'
;MKDDEGVMLNVVSGYGPQVGCELEEKERFWSELDEVRRVFPRVVLPDDWESTAEVIRETGRKVLGVSSGRRKEDKETWWWNEEVQDSIQRKRLAKKKWDMDRTEENRQEYKELQHRVKREVFKGKQKAYDELYTRLDTREGEKDLYRLARQRNRDGKDPL
;
A
#
# COMPACT_ATOMS: atom_id res chain seq x y z
N MET A 1 40.15 -21.63 11.02
CA MET A 1 38.92 -21.25 11.73
C MET A 1 38.81 -19.75 11.55
N LYS A 2 37.83 -19.29 10.77
CA LYS A 2 37.57 -17.87 10.52
C LYS A 2 36.33 -17.51 11.34
N ASP A 3 36.44 -16.46 12.13
CA ASP A 3 35.36 -15.90 12.93
C ASP A 3 34.44 -15.12 11.97
N ASP A 4 33.25 -15.65 11.73
CA ASP A 4 32.21 -14.96 10.96
C ASP A 4 31.53 -13.94 11.89
N GLU A 5 32.08 -12.72 11.92
CA GLU A 5 31.51 -11.58 12.63
C GLU A 5 30.21 -11.12 11.94
N GLY A 6 29.10 -11.79 12.28
CA GLY A 6 27.74 -11.41 11.84
C GLY A 6 27.35 -10.01 12.31
N VAL A 7 26.90 -9.17 11.37
CA VAL A 7 26.49 -7.78 11.65
C VAL A 7 25.04 -7.76 12.16
N MET A 8 24.85 -7.30 13.39
CA MET A 8 23.54 -7.23 14.05
C MET A 8 22.79 -5.94 13.68
N LEU A 9 21.53 -6.05 13.22
CA LEU A 9 20.70 -4.90 12.86
C LEU A 9 19.43 -4.80 13.73
N ASN A 10 19.35 -3.73 14.54
CA ASN A 10 18.12 -3.34 15.23
C ASN A 10 17.47 -2.17 14.49
N VAL A 11 16.25 -2.36 13.97
CA VAL A 11 15.51 -1.30 13.28
C VAL A 11 14.58 -0.61 14.27
N VAL A 12 14.89 0.65 14.59
CA VAL A 12 14.06 1.53 15.42
C VAL A 12 13.47 2.60 14.51
N SER A 13 12.14 2.74 14.46
CA SER A 13 11.48 3.84 13.75
C SER A 13 10.98 4.87 14.76
N GLY A 14 11.38 6.13 14.59
CA GLY A 14 10.91 7.25 15.39
C GLY A 14 10.66 8.47 14.50
N TYR A 15 9.77 9.36 14.93
CA TYR A 15 9.55 10.63 14.25
C TYR A 15 10.73 11.56 14.56
N GLY A 16 11.57 11.81 13.54
CA GLY A 16 12.70 12.71 13.68
C GLY A 16 12.27 14.17 13.89
N PRO A 17 13.07 14.97 14.60
CA PRO A 17 12.81 16.39 14.80
C PRO A 17 12.76 17.15 13.48
N GLN A 18 11.87 18.14 13.37
CA GLN A 18 11.66 18.91 12.15
C GLN A 18 12.86 19.82 11.85
N VAL A 19 13.04 20.22 10.58
CA VAL A 19 14.20 21.00 10.11
C VAL A 19 14.40 22.30 10.91
N GLY A 20 13.30 22.94 11.36
CA GLY A 20 13.31 24.18 12.15
C GLY A 20 13.29 24.03 13.67
N CYS A 21 13.42 22.82 14.23
CA CYS A 21 13.48 22.61 15.69
C CYS A 21 14.83 23.07 16.27
N GLU A 22 14.79 23.48 17.54
CA GLU A 22 15.95 23.93 18.33
C GLU A 22 16.97 22.79 18.49
N LEU A 23 18.26 23.15 18.59
CA LEU A 23 19.36 22.18 18.70
C LEU A 23 19.22 21.28 19.94
N GLU A 24 18.76 21.85 21.07
CA GLU A 24 18.52 21.09 22.30
C GLU A 24 17.45 20.00 22.14
N GLU A 25 16.41 20.26 21.34
CA GLU A 25 15.37 19.25 21.05
C GLU A 25 15.90 18.13 20.17
N LYS A 26 16.80 18.47 19.23
CA LYS A 26 17.49 17.49 18.38
C LYS A 26 18.43 16.62 19.23
N GLU A 27 19.21 17.21 20.12
CA GLU A 27 20.13 16.49 21.00
C GLU A 27 19.41 15.57 22.00
N ARG A 28 18.29 16.05 22.57
CA ARG A 28 17.44 15.23 23.44
C ARG A 28 16.88 14.01 22.71
N PHE A 29 16.35 14.20 21.50
CA PHE A 29 15.86 13.11 20.67
C PHE A 29 16.93 12.04 20.40
N TRP A 30 18.15 12.45 20.05
CA TRP A 30 19.25 11.51 19.81
C TRP A 30 19.72 10.78 21.08
N SER A 31 19.68 11.45 22.24
CA SER A 31 20.03 10.85 23.53
C SER A 31 19.01 9.78 23.96
N GLU A 32 17.72 10.09 23.83
CA GLU A 32 16.63 9.14 24.10
C GLU A 32 16.68 7.93 23.15
N LEU A 33 16.96 8.16 21.86
CA LEU A 33 17.11 7.09 20.88
C LEU A 33 18.29 6.15 21.21
N ASP A 34 19.39 6.71 21.70
CA ASP A 34 20.57 5.95 22.11
C ASP A 34 20.33 5.14 23.39
N GLU A 35 19.56 5.66 24.34
CA GLU A 35 19.10 4.90 25.51
C GLU A 35 18.20 3.72 25.09
N VAL A 36 17.22 3.97 24.23
CA VAL A 36 16.33 2.95 23.67
C VAL A 36 17.14 1.86 22.95
N ARG A 37 18.16 2.25 22.17
CA ARG A 37 19.10 1.30 21.53
C ARG A 37 19.84 0.42 22.54
N ARG A 38 20.16 0.93 23.74
CA ARG A 38 20.88 0.18 24.78
C ARG A 38 20.01 -0.84 25.52
N VAL A 39 18.71 -0.58 25.63
CA VAL A 39 17.78 -1.44 26.40
C VAL A 39 17.26 -2.63 25.58
N PHE A 40 17.32 -2.57 24.25
CA PHE A 40 16.83 -3.66 23.42
C PHE A 40 17.71 -4.93 23.48
N PRO A 41 17.10 -6.12 23.67
CA PRO A 41 17.84 -7.37 23.69
C PRO A 41 18.47 -7.65 22.33
N ARG A 42 19.75 -8.03 22.33
CA ARG A 42 20.46 -8.52 21.13
C ARG A 42 19.94 -9.91 20.78
N VAL A 43 18.98 -9.98 19.87
CA VAL A 43 18.54 -11.24 19.27
C VAL A 43 19.42 -11.52 18.06
N VAL A 44 20.20 -12.60 18.12
CA VAL A 44 21.03 -13.04 16.99
C VAL A 44 20.11 -13.60 15.92
N LEU A 45 20.10 -12.96 14.75
CA LEU A 45 19.38 -13.45 13.59
C LEU A 45 20.30 -14.34 12.74
N PRO A 46 19.76 -15.37 12.07
CA PRO A 46 20.51 -16.15 11.09
C PRO A 46 21.00 -15.26 9.93
N ASP A 47 22.16 -15.60 9.36
CA ASP A 47 22.79 -14.84 8.28
C ASP A 47 22.10 -15.02 6.91
N ASP A 48 21.08 -15.88 6.83
CA ASP A 48 20.27 -16.07 5.64
C ASP A 48 18.92 -15.34 5.73
N TRP A 49 18.50 -14.79 4.58
CA TRP A 49 17.28 -14.02 4.45
C TRP A 49 16.02 -14.85 4.70
N GLU A 50 16.02 -16.13 4.33
CA GLU A 50 14.84 -16.99 4.47
C GLU A 50 14.48 -17.22 5.94
N SER A 51 15.49 -17.55 6.75
CA SER A 51 15.34 -17.76 8.20
C SER A 51 15.06 -16.45 8.92
N THR A 52 15.70 -15.34 8.54
CA THR A 52 15.39 -14.02 9.08
C THR A 52 13.94 -13.61 8.78
N ALA A 53 13.47 -13.82 7.55
CA ALA A 53 12.10 -13.54 7.16
C ALA A 53 11.09 -14.45 7.87
N GLU A 54 11.46 -15.69 8.21
CA GLU A 54 10.64 -16.57 9.03
C GLU A 54 10.49 -16.06 10.47
N VAL A 55 11.58 -15.69 11.13
CA VAL A 55 11.58 -15.11 12.48
C VAL A 55 10.73 -13.85 12.55
N ILE A 56 10.85 -12.96 11.56
CA ILE A 56 10.05 -11.73 11.47
C ILE A 56 8.56 -12.07 11.31
N ARG A 57 8.22 -12.99 10.41
CA ARG A 57 6.82 -13.39 10.18
C ARG A 57 6.22 -14.04 11.43
N GLU A 58 6.96 -14.90 12.12
CA GLU A 58 6.49 -15.57 13.32
C GLU A 58 6.28 -14.58 14.47
N THR A 59 7.24 -13.67 14.67
CA THR A 59 7.13 -12.60 15.67
C THR A 59 5.95 -11.68 15.35
N GLY A 60 5.79 -11.29 14.08
CA GLY A 60 4.64 -10.52 13.61
C GLY A 60 3.32 -11.23 13.89
N ARG A 61 3.22 -12.55 13.63
CA ARG A 61 2.01 -13.33 13.97
C ARG A 61 1.75 -13.39 15.48
N LYS A 62 2.79 -13.51 16.31
CA LYS A 62 2.67 -13.56 17.78
C LYS A 62 2.23 -12.23 18.37
N VAL A 63 2.81 -11.12 17.92
CA VAL A 63 2.56 -9.77 18.47
C VAL A 63 1.32 -9.14 17.86
N LEU A 64 1.15 -9.23 16.54
CA LEU A 64 0.10 -8.55 15.79
C LEU A 64 -1.09 -9.46 15.45
N GLY A 65 -0.97 -10.77 15.68
CA GLY A 65 -1.97 -11.76 15.28
C GLY A 65 -1.95 -12.06 13.77
N VAL A 66 -2.86 -12.93 13.34
CA VAL A 66 -3.09 -13.27 11.93
C VAL A 66 -4.43 -12.66 11.51
N SER A 67 -4.43 -11.80 10.49
CA SER A 67 -5.68 -11.28 9.94
C SER A 67 -6.43 -12.41 9.21
N SER A 68 -7.76 -12.40 9.28
CA SER A 68 -8.63 -13.51 8.86
C SER A 68 -8.62 -13.86 7.37
N GLY A 69 -7.77 -13.21 6.56
CA GLY A 69 -7.63 -13.47 5.13
C GLY A 69 -8.90 -13.22 4.30
N ARG A 70 -10.02 -12.79 4.92
CA ARG A 70 -11.22 -12.36 4.19
C ARG A 70 -10.82 -11.18 3.34
N ARG A 71 -10.55 -11.44 2.06
CA ARG A 71 -10.49 -10.40 1.04
C ARG A 71 -11.77 -9.61 1.18
N LYS A 72 -11.65 -8.31 1.51
CA LYS A 72 -12.70 -7.38 1.10
C LYS A 72 -12.80 -7.61 -0.40
N GLU A 73 -13.95 -8.08 -0.86
CA GLU A 73 -14.27 -8.10 -2.27
C GLU A 73 -13.88 -6.72 -2.80
N ASP A 74 -12.89 -6.66 -3.69
CA ASP A 74 -12.22 -5.42 -4.03
C ASP A 74 -13.25 -4.48 -4.68
N LYS A 75 -13.84 -3.61 -3.86
CA LYS A 75 -14.82 -2.60 -4.26
C LYS A 75 -14.23 -1.58 -5.23
N GLU A 76 -12.94 -1.68 -5.54
CA GLU A 76 -12.22 -0.82 -6.48
C GLU A 76 -12.00 -1.47 -7.86
N THR A 77 -12.32 -2.76 -8.06
CA THR A 77 -12.03 -3.45 -9.33
C THR A 77 -13.11 -3.31 -10.39
N TRP A 78 -14.29 -2.80 -10.05
CA TRP A 78 -15.44 -2.72 -10.97
C TRP A 78 -15.24 -1.75 -12.16
N TRP A 79 -14.30 -0.80 -12.07
CA TRP A 79 -13.91 0.08 -13.18
C TRP A 79 -12.61 -0.37 -13.89
N TRP A 80 -12.06 -1.51 -13.48
CA TRP A 80 -10.77 -2.03 -13.95
C TRP A 80 -10.95 -2.83 -15.24
N ASN A 81 -10.68 -2.19 -16.38
CA ASN A 81 -10.84 -2.78 -17.71
C ASN A 81 -9.49 -2.95 -18.45
N GLU A 82 -9.51 -3.67 -19.58
CA GLU A 82 -8.31 -3.93 -20.39
C GLU A 82 -7.63 -2.65 -20.88
N GLU A 83 -8.40 -1.60 -21.19
CA GLU A 83 -7.88 -0.31 -21.68
C GLU A 83 -7.12 0.46 -20.59
N VAL A 84 -7.62 0.42 -19.35
CA VAL A 84 -6.95 0.95 -18.16
C VAL A 84 -5.67 0.17 -17.89
N GLN A 85 -5.70 -1.15 -17.99
CA GLN A 85 -4.51 -1.99 -17.80
C GLN A 85 -3.44 -1.69 -18.86
N ASP A 86 -3.80 -1.74 -20.14
CA ASP A 86 -2.91 -1.49 -21.27
C ASP A 86 -2.28 -0.08 -21.19
N SER A 87 -3.09 0.95 -20.89
CA SER A 87 -2.57 2.32 -20.74
C SER A 87 -1.58 2.46 -19.58
N ILE A 88 -1.81 1.76 -18.45
CA ILE A 88 -0.88 1.74 -17.32
C ILE A 88 0.42 1.01 -17.68
N GLN A 89 0.35 -0.11 -18.40
CA GLN A 89 1.55 -0.82 -18.86
C GLN A 89 2.38 0.04 -19.81
N ARG A 90 1.75 0.70 -20.78
CA ARG A 90 2.43 1.63 -21.69
C ARG A 90 3.11 2.77 -20.93
N LYS A 91 2.42 3.37 -19.95
CA LYS A 91 3.02 4.41 -19.09
C LYS A 91 4.24 3.89 -18.33
N ARG A 92 4.21 2.65 -17.83
CA ARG A 92 5.36 2.01 -17.14
C ARG A 92 6.54 1.82 -18.08
N LEU A 93 6.31 1.36 -19.31
CA LEU A 93 7.36 1.21 -20.31
C LEU A 93 8.00 2.57 -20.67
N ALA A 94 7.18 3.60 -20.88
CA ALA A 94 7.68 4.94 -21.14
C ALA A 94 8.46 5.53 -19.95
N LYS A 95 8.01 5.25 -18.72
CA LYS A 95 8.76 5.63 -17.52
C LYS A 95 10.14 4.96 -17.47
N LYS A 96 10.19 3.66 -17.74
CA LYS A 96 11.46 2.91 -17.82
C LYS A 96 12.38 3.47 -18.91
N LYS A 97 11.84 3.79 -20.08
CA LYS A 97 12.58 4.42 -21.19
C LYS A 97 13.14 5.80 -20.79
N TRP A 98 12.34 6.64 -20.15
CA TRP A 98 12.79 7.93 -19.63
C TRP A 98 13.86 7.79 -18.53
N ASP A 99 13.75 6.77 -17.68
CA ASP A 99 14.75 6.51 -16.63
C ASP A 99 16.12 6.11 -17.18
N MET A 100 16.17 5.47 -18.36
CA MET A 100 17.42 5.11 -19.03
C MET A 100 18.07 6.30 -19.72
N ASP A 101 17.35 6.97 -20.64
CA ASP A 101 17.98 7.92 -21.56
C ASP A 101 17.84 9.38 -21.09
N ARG A 102 16.94 9.67 -20.13
CA ARG A 102 16.68 11.01 -19.54
C ARG A 102 16.42 12.15 -20.54
N THR A 103 16.08 11.84 -21.79
CA THR A 103 15.78 12.82 -22.83
C THR A 103 14.45 13.53 -22.61
N GLU A 104 14.30 14.74 -23.17
CA GLU A 104 13.06 15.53 -23.04
C GLU A 104 11.93 14.92 -23.87
N GLU A 105 12.23 14.27 -25.01
CA GLU A 105 11.22 13.54 -25.79
C GLU A 105 10.60 12.39 -24.98
N ASN A 106 11.42 11.61 -24.28
CA ASN A 106 10.95 10.51 -23.45
C ASN A 106 10.15 11.02 -22.24
N ARG A 107 10.55 12.16 -21.68
CA ARG A 107 9.80 12.82 -20.61
C ARG A 107 8.41 13.27 -21.09
N GLN A 108 8.34 13.84 -22.29
CA GLN A 108 7.09 14.29 -22.89
C GLN A 108 6.18 13.11 -23.22
N GLU A 109 6.72 12.03 -23.82
CA GLU A 109 6.00 10.77 -24.07
C GLU A 109 5.42 10.18 -22.78
N TYR A 110 6.19 10.17 -21.69
CA TYR A 110 5.73 9.73 -20.37
C TYR A 110 4.57 10.60 -19.83
N LYS A 111 4.66 11.94 -19.95
CA LYS A 111 3.59 12.86 -19.51
C LYS A 111 2.31 12.63 -20.31
N GLU A 112 2.40 12.47 -21.63
CA GLU A 112 1.25 12.21 -22.48
C GLU A 112 0.56 10.90 -22.12
N LEU A 113 1.33 9.84 -21.89
CA LEU A 113 0.80 8.56 -21.42
C LEU A 113 0.22 8.66 -20.01
N GLN A 114 0.78 9.49 -19.13
CA GLN A 114 0.18 9.77 -17.83
C GLN A 114 -1.20 10.43 -17.96
N HIS A 115 -1.35 11.42 -18.85
CA HIS A 115 -2.65 12.02 -19.14
C HIS A 115 -3.61 11.03 -19.78
N ARG A 116 -3.12 10.15 -20.66
CA ARG A 116 -3.92 9.08 -21.26
C ARG A 116 -4.46 8.11 -20.20
N VAL A 117 -3.62 7.66 -19.28
CA VAL A 117 -4.06 6.82 -18.14
C VAL A 117 -5.14 7.51 -17.33
N LYS A 118 -4.99 8.80 -17.00
CA LYS A 118 -6.03 9.54 -16.28
C LYS A 118 -7.38 9.54 -17.02
N ARG A 119 -7.35 9.73 -18.36
CA ARG A 119 -8.55 9.68 -19.20
C ARG A 119 -9.19 8.30 -19.23
N GLU A 120 -8.40 7.24 -19.43
CA GLU A 120 -8.95 5.88 -19.49
C GLU A 120 -9.51 5.43 -18.14
N VAL A 121 -8.86 5.79 -17.03
CA VAL A 121 -9.41 5.56 -15.68
C VAL A 121 -10.72 6.31 -15.48
N PHE A 122 -10.81 7.56 -15.93
CA PHE A 122 -12.06 8.33 -15.87
C PHE A 122 -13.16 7.66 -16.69
N LYS A 123 -12.90 7.25 -17.93
CA LYS A 123 -13.86 6.54 -18.78
C LYS A 123 -14.30 5.21 -18.17
N GLY A 124 -13.37 4.43 -17.63
CA GLY A 124 -13.66 3.16 -16.97
C GLY A 124 -14.60 3.35 -15.77
N LYS A 125 -14.34 4.39 -14.95
CA LYS A 125 -15.22 4.76 -13.84
C LYS A 125 -16.59 5.22 -14.33
N GLN A 126 -16.62 6.11 -15.32
CA GLN A 126 -17.85 6.65 -15.87
C GLN A 126 -18.74 5.54 -16.44
N LYS A 127 -18.18 4.67 -17.29
CA LYS A 127 -18.89 3.53 -17.86
C LYS A 127 -19.47 2.63 -16.78
N ALA A 128 -18.68 2.30 -15.76
CA ALA A 128 -19.15 1.45 -14.69
C ALA A 128 -20.27 2.13 -13.87
N TYR A 129 -20.21 3.46 -13.65
CA TYR A 129 -21.30 4.22 -13.03
C TYR A 129 -22.55 4.22 -13.91
N ASP A 130 -22.40 4.46 -15.22
CA ASP A 130 -23.51 4.49 -16.17
C ASP A 130 -24.21 3.12 -16.21
N GLU A 131 -23.45 2.01 -16.24
CA GLU A 131 -23.98 0.64 -16.15
C GLU A 131 -24.72 0.40 -14.82
N LEU A 132 -24.15 0.85 -13.70
CA LEU A 132 -24.78 0.75 -12.38
C LEU A 132 -26.11 1.50 -12.34
N TYR A 133 -26.14 2.76 -12.80
CA TYR A 133 -27.37 3.57 -12.80
C TYR A 133 -28.41 3.00 -13.75
N THR A 134 -28.02 2.53 -14.94
CA THR A 134 -28.94 1.87 -15.87
C THR A 134 -29.61 0.66 -15.23
N ARG A 135 -28.85 -0.17 -14.49
CA ARG A 135 -29.42 -1.30 -13.77
C ARG A 135 -30.36 -0.87 -12.65
N LEU A 136 -30.02 0.18 -11.90
CA LEU A 136 -30.86 0.71 -10.82
C LEU A 136 -32.16 1.34 -11.31
N ASP A 137 -32.20 1.84 -12.53
CA ASP A 137 -33.41 2.37 -13.17
C ASP A 137 -34.42 1.28 -13.58
N THR A 138 -34.03 0.00 -13.43
CA THR A 138 -34.93 -1.14 -13.61
C THR A 138 -35.64 -1.52 -12.30
N ARG A 139 -36.84 -2.11 -12.42
CA ARG A 139 -37.62 -2.61 -11.28
C ARG A 139 -36.91 -3.71 -10.47
N GLU A 140 -35.91 -4.36 -11.06
CA GLU A 140 -35.05 -5.36 -10.41
C GLU A 140 -33.91 -4.70 -9.64
N GLY A 141 -33.28 -3.66 -10.20
CA GLY A 141 -32.25 -2.88 -9.52
C GLY A 141 -32.76 -2.10 -8.30
N GLU A 142 -34.01 -1.61 -8.35
CA GLU A 142 -34.67 -1.00 -7.19
C GLU A 142 -34.75 -1.97 -6.01
N LYS A 143 -35.12 -3.24 -6.26
CA LYS A 143 -35.18 -4.29 -5.23
C LYS A 143 -33.80 -4.64 -4.67
N ASP A 144 -32.76 -4.65 -5.51
CA ASP A 144 -31.38 -4.86 -5.06
C ASP A 144 -30.92 -3.76 -4.09
N LEU A 145 -31.31 -2.51 -4.34
CA LEU A 145 -31.00 -1.39 -3.46
C LEU A 145 -31.61 -1.57 -2.06
N TYR A 146 -32.89 -1.94 -2.00
CA TYR A 146 -33.55 -2.27 -0.72
C TYR A 146 -32.94 -3.49 -0.04
N ARG A 147 -32.48 -4.49 -0.80
CA ARG A 147 -31.78 -5.67 -0.26
C ARG A 147 -30.46 -5.30 0.40
N LEU A 148 -29.66 -4.47 -0.27
CA LEU A 148 -28.39 -3.93 0.25
C LEU A 148 -28.61 -3.10 1.52
N ALA A 149 -29.63 -2.24 1.53
CA ALA A 149 -29.98 -1.44 2.71
C ALA A 149 -30.34 -2.31 3.92
N ARG A 150 -31.13 -3.38 3.72
CA ARG A 150 -31.48 -4.33 4.80
C ARG A 150 -30.27 -5.12 5.29
N GLN A 151 -29.37 -5.51 4.40
CA GLN A 151 -28.13 -6.21 4.78
C GLN A 151 -27.23 -5.33 5.64
N ARG A 152 -26.99 -4.08 5.23
CA ARG A 152 -26.23 -3.11 6.05
C ARG A 152 -26.86 -2.86 7.43
N ASN A 153 -28.19 -2.76 7.50
CA ASN A 153 -28.89 -2.59 8.78
C ASN A 153 -28.70 -3.80 9.69
N ARG A 154 -28.72 -5.03 9.14
CA ARG A 154 -28.41 -6.25 9.90
C ARG A 154 -26.95 -6.27 10.38
N ASP A 155 -26.00 -5.96 9.50
CA ASP A 155 -24.57 -5.98 9.83
C ASP A 155 -24.17 -4.90 10.85
N GLY A 156 -24.97 -3.82 10.95
CA GLY A 156 -24.78 -2.73 11.91
C GLY A 156 -25.50 -2.90 13.25
N LYS A 157 -26.24 -4.00 13.45
CA LYS A 157 -26.78 -4.34 14.78
C LYS A 157 -25.74 -5.14 15.55
N ASP A 158 -25.34 -4.65 16.71
CA ASP A 158 -24.50 -5.41 17.62
C ASP A 158 -25.19 -6.72 18.01
N PRO A 159 -24.46 -7.85 18.11
CA PRO A 159 -25.01 -9.07 18.68
C PRO A 159 -25.32 -8.81 20.16
N LEU A 160 -26.56 -9.06 20.55
CA LEU A 160 -27.00 -9.09 21.96
C LEU A 160 -26.22 -10.14 22.76
#